data_AF-L8JWM6-F1
#
_entry.id   AF-L8JWM6-F1
#
_cell.length_a   1.000
_cell.length_b   1.000
_cell.length_c   1.000
_cell.angle_alpha   90.00
_cell.angle_beta   90.00
_cell.angle_gamma   90.00
#
_symmetry.space_group_name_H-M   'P 1'
#
loop_
_entity.id
_entity.type
_entity.pdbx_description
1 polymer ?
#
loop_
_entity_poly.entity_id
_entity_poly.type
_entity_poly.pdbx_seq_one_letter_code
_entity_poly.pdbx_strand_id
1 'polypeptide(L)'
;MEIFKILGLLSKMTILLMVMIVAVFGIIVAYRINPSFFTAKKEVAGTWAPKNIETDLPLGKEGQLIKYGYLLVTESPKYIGPMVKDHEMIYAGNNLACKNCHLQNGTQAGSGSWVGVTNRYPQFRARENEIGTIEDRINGCMERSMNGRKLPGDSKQMKAIVAYMEWLSEDVPQDRQAEFAGFPSIKIPEVAADPVFGKQVYVLECQVCHGEDGQGIKLADTTKGYQYPPLWGTDTYNHGAGMNRLLTAAEFIKGNMPFGQATWDNPKLTDEEAYHVAAYINSFERPLKENTEADFPDIRLKPVSTPYGPWADTFPAEQHKYGPFQPIMTFYQEKYGITKTK
;
A
#
# COMPACT_ATOMS: atom_id res chain seq x y z
N MET A 1 -24.88 44.38 63.39
CA MET A 1 -25.74 43.80 62.33
C MET A 1 -24.95 43.31 61.11
N GLU A 2 -23.82 43.95 60.77
CA GLU A 2 -22.91 43.55 59.68
C GLU A 2 -22.17 42.21 59.92
N ILE A 3 -21.66 41.97 61.13
CA ILE A 3 -20.86 40.78 61.47
C ILE A 3 -21.65 39.47 61.28
N PHE A 4 -22.93 39.43 61.66
CA PHE A 4 -23.78 38.25 61.48
C PHE A 4 -24.09 37.96 60.00
N LYS A 5 -24.13 38.97 59.13
CA LYS A 5 -24.28 38.78 57.68
C LYS A 5 -23.02 38.21 57.05
N ILE A 6 -21.84 38.68 57.48
CA ILE A 6 -20.54 38.19 57.00
C ILE A 6 -20.31 36.74 57.43
N LEU A 7 -20.63 36.39 58.69
CA LEU A 7 -20.58 35.01 59.18
C LEU A 7 -21.53 34.07 58.43
N GLY A 8 -22.75 34.52 58.12
CA GLY A 8 -23.70 33.77 57.31
C GLY A 8 -23.24 33.56 55.86
N LEU A 9 -22.58 34.55 55.27
CA LEU A 9 -22.02 34.46 53.92
C LEU A 9 -20.82 33.49 53.87
N LEU A 10 -19.91 33.60 54.84
CA LEU A 10 -18.77 32.69 54.99
C LEU A 10 -19.24 31.24 55.16
N SER A 11 -20.22 30.99 56.04
CA SER A 11 -20.78 29.65 56.22
C SER A 11 -21.35 29.07 54.93
N LYS A 12 -22.09 29.86 54.13
CA LYS A 12 -22.63 29.41 52.84
C LYS A 12 -21.52 29.11 51.83
N MET A 13 -20.48 29.94 51.79
CA MET A 13 -19.31 29.70 50.92
C MET A 13 -18.55 28.43 51.32
N THR A 14 -18.38 28.18 52.62
CA THR A 14 -17.72 26.96 53.11
C THR A 14 -18.54 25.71 52.79
N ILE A 15 -19.86 25.77 52.94
CA ILE A 15 -20.76 24.67 52.56
C ILE A 15 -20.69 24.41 51.06
N LEU A 16 -20.73 25.46 50.22
CA LEU A 16 -20.63 25.32 48.77
C LEU A 16 -19.29 24.71 48.35
N LEU A 17 -18.19 25.13 48.98
CA LEU A 17 -16.86 24.59 48.72
C LEU A 17 -16.78 23.10 49.10
N MET A 18 -17.32 22.71 50.26
CA MET A 18 -17.39 21.30 50.66
C MET A 18 -18.21 20.46 49.67
N VAL A 19 -19.36 20.96 49.20
CA VAL A 19 -20.18 20.27 48.20
C VAL A 19 -19.41 20.08 46.89
N MET A 20 -18.68 21.10 46.43
CA MET A 20 -17.85 20.97 45.24
C MET A 20 -16.71 19.96 45.41
N ILE A 21 -16.04 19.97 46.57
CA ILE A 21 -14.97 19.00 46.86
C ILE A 21 -15.53 17.57 46.86
N VAL A 22 -16.68 17.35 47.48
CA VAL A 22 -17.34 16.03 47.50
C VAL A 22 -17.76 15.61 46.09
N ALA A 23 -18.28 16.52 45.29
CA ALA A 23 -18.65 16.24 43.90
C ALA A 23 -17.43 15.88 43.03
N VAL A 24 -16.34 16.66 43.13
CA VAL A 24 -15.09 16.39 42.39
C VAL A 24 -14.47 15.07 42.85
N PHE A 25 -14.43 14.81 44.15
CA PHE A 25 -13.94 13.55 44.68
C PHE A 25 -14.80 12.37 44.20
N GLY A 26 -16.13 12.52 44.18
CA GLY A 26 -17.06 11.55 43.62
C GLY A 26 -16.80 11.25 42.14
N ILE A 27 -16.53 12.28 41.33
CA ILE A 27 -16.17 12.15 39.91
C ILE A 27 -14.83 11.42 39.74
N ILE A 28 -13.82 11.76 40.55
CA ILE A 28 -12.50 11.09 40.51
C ILE A 28 -12.62 9.62 40.89
N VAL A 29 -13.38 9.30 41.95
CA VAL A 29 -13.64 7.93 42.39
C VAL A 29 -14.42 7.17 41.31
N ALA A 30 -15.45 7.77 40.71
CA ALA A 30 -16.20 7.16 39.61
C ALA A 30 -15.31 6.89 38.38
N TYR A 31 -14.42 7.82 38.03
CA TYR A 31 -13.44 7.65 36.95
C TYR A 31 -12.43 6.53 37.24
N ARG A 32 -11.98 6.40 38.50
CA ARG A 32 -11.06 5.33 38.91
C ARG A 32 -11.71 3.96 38.94
N ILE A 33 -12.97 3.86 39.37
CA ILE A 33 -13.71 2.60 39.46
C ILE A 33 -14.12 2.12 38.08
N ASN A 34 -14.61 3.03 37.24
CA ASN A 34 -15.01 2.68 35.89
C ASN A 34 -14.82 3.87 34.92
N PRO A 35 -13.62 3.98 34.30
CA PRO A 35 -13.32 5.02 33.32
C PRO A 35 -14.32 5.04 32.15
N SER A 36 -15.00 3.91 31.89
CA SER A 36 -15.91 3.76 30.74
C SER A 36 -17.16 4.64 30.81
N PHE A 37 -17.54 5.14 32.00
CA PHE A 37 -18.65 6.10 32.14
C PHE A 37 -18.32 7.49 31.58
N PHE A 38 -17.03 7.84 31.50
CA PHE A 38 -16.56 9.16 31.07
C PHE A 38 -15.91 9.14 29.68
N THR A 39 -15.53 7.96 29.18
CA THR A 39 -15.25 7.81 27.76
C THR A 39 -16.58 7.76 27.02
N ALA A 40 -16.78 8.66 26.04
CA ALA A 40 -17.83 8.48 25.05
C ALA A 40 -17.75 7.04 24.54
N LYS A 41 -18.85 6.29 24.59
CA LYS A 41 -18.95 5.01 23.88
C LYS A 41 -18.56 5.33 22.44
N LYS A 42 -17.38 4.87 22.02
CA LYS A 42 -17.09 4.75 20.60
C LYS A 42 -18.23 3.90 20.08
N GLU A 43 -19.12 4.47 19.27
CA GLU A 43 -20.05 3.64 18.52
C GLU A 43 -19.17 2.58 17.86
N VAL A 44 -19.40 1.34 18.24
CA VAL A 44 -18.88 0.22 17.48
C VAL A 44 -19.62 0.37 16.17
N ALA A 45 -18.98 1.00 15.17
CA ALA A 45 -19.42 0.94 13.80
C ALA A 45 -19.83 -0.53 13.58
N GLY A 46 -21.10 -0.76 13.26
CA GLY A 46 -21.58 -2.11 12.96
C GLY A 46 -20.58 -2.75 12.01
N THR A 47 -20.24 -4.02 12.23
CA THR A 47 -19.08 -4.74 11.64
C THR A 47 -18.89 -4.42 10.16
N TRP A 48 -18.21 -3.32 9.86
CA TRP A 48 -18.01 -2.87 8.50
C TRP A 48 -16.93 -3.76 7.90
N ALA A 49 -17.19 -4.24 6.70
CA ALA A 49 -16.28 -5.08 5.95
C ALA A 49 -16.18 -4.56 4.51
N PRO A 50 -15.03 -4.75 3.84
CA PRO A 50 -14.93 -4.49 2.41
C PRO A 50 -16.00 -5.25 1.62
N LYS A 51 -16.54 -4.60 0.58
CA LYS A 51 -17.59 -5.19 -0.26
C LYS A 51 -17.13 -6.49 -0.92
N ASN A 52 -18.02 -7.47 -0.99
CA ASN A 52 -17.80 -8.76 -1.61
C ASN A 52 -18.45 -8.81 -2.99
N ILE A 53 -17.65 -9.14 -4.02
CA ILE A 53 -18.08 -9.13 -5.42
C ILE A 53 -19.24 -10.09 -5.73
N GLU A 54 -19.38 -11.17 -4.96
CA GLU A 54 -20.42 -12.19 -5.17
C GLU A 54 -21.75 -11.84 -4.51
N THR A 55 -21.73 -11.06 -3.41
CA THR A 55 -22.93 -10.79 -2.60
C THR A 55 -23.44 -9.37 -2.72
N ASP A 56 -22.55 -8.39 -2.94
CA ASP A 56 -22.85 -6.96 -2.73
C ASP A 56 -22.95 -6.18 -4.06
N LEU A 57 -22.79 -6.87 -5.19
CA LEU A 57 -22.80 -6.25 -6.51
C LEU A 57 -24.20 -5.70 -6.85
N PRO A 58 -24.33 -4.43 -7.27
CA PRO A 58 -25.63 -3.88 -7.67
C PRO A 58 -26.18 -4.58 -8.91
N LEU A 59 -27.50 -4.57 -9.08
CA LEU A 59 -28.13 -5.14 -10.27
C LEU A 59 -28.02 -4.20 -11.48
N GLY A 60 -28.17 -4.76 -12.68
CA GLY A 60 -28.24 -3.98 -13.92
C GLY A 60 -26.88 -3.57 -14.51
N LYS A 61 -26.87 -2.46 -15.26
CA LYS A 61 -25.70 -2.03 -16.05
C LYS A 61 -24.50 -1.64 -15.19
N GLU A 62 -24.75 -1.05 -14.03
CA GLU A 62 -23.73 -0.65 -13.08
C GLU A 62 -22.95 -1.86 -12.55
N GLY A 63 -23.66 -2.87 -12.03
CA GLY A 63 -23.03 -4.11 -11.58
C GLY A 63 -22.28 -4.85 -12.68
N GLN A 64 -22.78 -4.81 -13.92
CA GLN A 64 -22.06 -5.39 -15.06
C GLN A 64 -20.72 -4.68 -15.33
N LEU A 65 -20.69 -3.35 -15.19
CA LEU A 65 -19.48 -2.55 -15.38
C LEU A 65 -18.47 -2.83 -14.25
N ILE A 66 -18.93 -2.83 -13.00
CA ILE A 66 -18.11 -3.16 -11.82
C ILE A 66 -17.54 -4.57 -11.95
N LYS A 67 -18.38 -5.56 -12.30
CA LYS A 67 -17.93 -6.94 -12.53
C LYS A 67 -16.90 -7.05 -13.66
N TYR A 68 -17.05 -6.27 -14.73
CA TYR A 68 -16.05 -6.22 -15.78
C TYR A 68 -14.73 -5.62 -15.29
N GLY A 69 -14.79 -4.57 -14.48
CA GLY A 69 -13.61 -3.98 -13.81
C GLY A 69 -12.88 -4.99 -12.92
N TYR A 70 -13.63 -5.68 -12.07
CA TYR A 70 -13.14 -6.79 -11.25
C TYR A 70 -12.42 -7.85 -12.10
N LEU A 71 -13.01 -8.28 -13.21
CA LEU A 71 -12.41 -9.28 -14.10
C LEU A 71 -11.13 -8.75 -14.78
N LEU A 72 -11.10 -7.48 -15.19
CA LEU A 72 -9.90 -6.85 -15.76
C LEU A 72 -8.74 -6.82 -14.78
N VAL A 73 -8.97 -6.62 -13.49
CA VAL A 73 -7.89 -6.54 -12.48
C VAL A 73 -7.51 -7.89 -11.86
N THR A 74 -8.42 -8.86 -11.88
CA THR A 74 -8.20 -10.21 -11.30
C THR A 74 -7.81 -11.28 -12.33
N GLU A 75 -8.14 -11.06 -13.59
CA GLU A 75 -7.82 -11.94 -14.73
C GLU A 75 -7.21 -11.11 -15.87
N SER A 76 -6.39 -10.09 -15.55
CA SER A 76 -5.79 -9.18 -16.55
C SER A 76 -5.19 -9.89 -17.77
N PRO A 77 -4.43 -10.99 -17.62
CA PRO A 77 -3.87 -11.71 -18.77
C PRO A 77 -4.91 -12.19 -19.79
N LYS A 78 -6.12 -12.53 -19.31
CA LYS A 78 -7.21 -13.06 -20.13
C LYS A 78 -7.95 -11.98 -20.90
N TYR A 79 -8.02 -10.77 -20.35
CA TYR A 79 -8.83 -9.70 -20.92
C TYR A 79 -8.01 -8.64 -21.66
N ILE A 80 -6.77 -8.40 -21.21
CA ILE A 80 -5.90 -7.36 -21.75
C ILE A 80 -4.42 -7.78 -21.87
N GLY A 81 -4.12 -9.08 -21.72
CA GLY A 81 -2.75 -9.60 -21.74
C GLY A 81 -2.22 -9.97 -23.12
N PRO A 82 -0.97 -10.50 -23.19
CA PRO A 82 -0.31 -10.80 -24.45
C PRO A 82 -0.98 -11.87 -25.33
N MET A 83 -1.82 -12.73 -24.73
CA MET A 83 -2.43 -13.87 -25.42
C MET A 83 -3.89 -13.64 -25.83
N VAL A 84 -4.41 -12.41 -25.69
CA VAL A 84 -5.79 -12.12 -26.13
C VAL A 84 -5.90 -12.15 -27.65
N LYS A 85 -7.04 -12.62 -28.17
CA LYS A 85 -7.25 -12.77 -29.62
C LYS A 85 -7.38 -11.43 -30.36
N ASP A 86 -7.92 -10.42 -29.70
CA ASP A 86 -8.06 -9.08 -30.26
C ASP A 86 -6.80 -8.28 -29.96
N HIS A 87 -5.98 -8.00 -30.97
CA HIS A 87 -4.70 -7.33 -30.78
C HIS A 87 -4.84 -5.90 -30.24
N GLU A 88 -5.97 -5.22 -30.49
CA GLU A 88 -6.25 -3.90 -29.94
C GLU A 88 -6.44 -3.93 -28.42
N MET A 89 -6.75 -5.11 -27.87
CA MET A 89 -6.91 -5.36 -26.45
C MET A 89 -5.61 -5.75 -25.74
N ILE A 90 -4.49 -5.90 -26.45
CA ILE A 90 -3.19 -6.16 -25.83
C ILE A 90 -2.68 -4.86 -25.20
N TYR A 91 -2.91 -4.71 -23.89
CA TYR A 91 -2.42 -3.58 -23.10
C TYR A 91 -1.33 -3.97 -22.11
N ALA A 92 -1.41 -5.15 -21.49
CA ALA A 92 -0.36 -5.71 -20.64
C ALA A 92 0.64 -6.50 -21.49
N GLY A 93 1.94 -6.30 -21.22
CA GLY A 93 3.04 -7.00 -21.90
C GLY A 93 3.60 -8.19 -21.11
N ASN A 94 3.03 -8.51 -19.96
CA ASN A 94 3.30 -9.73 -19.19
C ASN A 94 1.99 -10.43 -18.79
N ASN A 95 2.09 -11.60 -18.18
CA ASN A 95 0.95 -12.39 -17.72
C ASN A 95 0.69 -12.25 -16.21
N LEU A 96 1.12 -11.15 -15.59
CA LEU A 96 0.66 -10.78 -14.26
C LEU A 96 -0.79 -10.28 -14.31
N ALA A 97 -1.51 -10.41 -13.20
CA ALA A 97 -2.77 -9.73 -12.94
C ALA A 97 -2.56 -8.71 -11.82
N CYS A 98 -3.35 -7.63 -11.78
CA CYS A 98 -3.22 -6.61 -10.73
C CYS A 98 -3.33 -7.23 -9.33
N LYS A 99 -4.20 -8.24 -9.17
CA LYS A 99 -4.37 -8.99 -7.91
C LYS A 99 -3.11 -9.71 -7.40
N ASN A 100 -2.10 -9.94 -8.25
CA ASN A 100 -0.86 -10.59 -7.82
C ASN A 100 -0.04 -9.71 -6.85
N CYS A 101 -0.25 -8.38 -6.87
CA CYS A 101 0.30 -7.45 -5.89
C CYS A 101 -0.79 -6.86 -4.97
N HIS A 102 -2.00 -6.71 -5.48
CA HIS A 102 -3.15 -6.19 -4.74
C HIS A 102 -4.00 -7.35 -4.21
N LEU A 103 -3.61 -7.89 -3.05
CA LEU A 103 -4.12 -9.15 -2.54
C LEU A 103 -5.62 -9.11 -2.20
N GLN A 104 -6.22 -10.30 -2.16
CA GLN A 104 -7.68 -10.49 -2.03
C GLN A 104 -8.47 -9.65 -3.04
N ASN A 105 -7.99 -9.62 -4.29
CA ASN A 105 -8.60 -8.79 -5.34
C ASN A 105 -8.65 -7.29 -4.96
N GLY A 106 -7.62 -6.83 -4.25
CA GLY A 106 -7.46 -5.45 -3.82
C GLY A 106 -8.28 -5.05 -2.60
N THR A 107 -8.77 -5.99 -1.79
CA THR A 107 -9.46 -5.67 -0.52
C THR A 107 -8.61 -5.89 0.72
N GLN A 108 -7.44 -6.55 0.62
CA GLN A 108 -6.59 -6.83 1.78
C GLN A 108 -5.87 -5.56 2.29
N ALA A 109 -6.05 -5.26 3.58
CA ALA A 109 -5.32 -4.19 4.26
C ALA A 109 -3.79 -4.43 4.22
N GLY A 110 -3.02 -3.35 4.11
CA GLY A 110 -1.55 -3.41 4.01
C GLY A 110 -0.99 -4.06 2.74
N SER A 111 -1.81 -4.38 1.74
CA SER A 111 -1.36 -4.90 0.43
C SER A 111 -1.59 -3.90 -0.71
N GLY A 112 -1.53 -2.59 -0.42
CA GLY A 112 -1.84 -1.55 -1.39
C GLY A 112 -3.30 -1.62 -1.86
N SER A 113 -4.23 -1.82 -0.92
CA SER A 113 -5.66 -2.03 -1.19
C SER A 113 -6.30 -0.93 -2.05
N TRP A 114 -7.32 -1.34 -2.80
CA TRP A 114 -8.21 -0.47 -3.57
C TRP A 114 -9.38 0.05 -2.73
N VAL A 115 -9.59 -0.49 -1.54
CA VAL A 115 -10.58 0.03 -0.58
C VAL A 115 -10.23 1.48 -0.23
N GLY A 116 -11.17 2.39 -0.49
CA GLY A 116 -10.99 3.83 -0.29
C GLY A 116 -9.91 4.45 -1.19
N VAL A 117 -9.50 3.80 -2.28
CA VAL A 117 -8.45 4.35 -3.14
C VAL A 117 -8.89 5.60 -3.86
N THR A 118 -10.13 5.66 -4.36
CA THR A 118 -10.61 6.82 -5.13
C THR A 118 -10.80 8.05 -4.24
N ASN A 119 -11.10 7.85 -2.95
CA ASN A 119 -11.17 8.91 -1.94
C ASN A 119 -9.81 9.62 -1.73
N ARG A 120 -8.71 9.04 -2.21
CA ARG A 120 -7.35 9.58 -2.13
C ARG A 120 -6.87 10.21 -3.45
N TYR A 121 -7.73 10.34 -4.45
CA TYR A 121 -7.41 10.97 -5.73
C TYR A 121 -8.38 12.14 -6.01
N PRO A 122 -7.93 13.18 -6.73
CA PRO A 122 -6.59 13.34 -7.30
C PRO A 122 -5.52 13.61 -6.22
N GLN A 123 -4.27 13.23 -6.48
CA GLN A 123 -3.16 13.45 -5.56
C GLN A 123 -1.88 13.86 -6.27
N PHE A 124 -0.97 14.50 -5.54
CA PHE A 124 0.37 14.78 -6.04
C PHE A 124 1.15 13.49 -6.27
N ARG A 125 1.73 13.36 -7.47
CA ARG A 125 2.52 12.20 -7.88
C ARG A 125 3.93 12.65 -8.24
N ALA A 126 4.88 12.35 -7.36
CA ALA A 126 6.29 12.73 -7.52
C ALA A 126 6.93 12.25 -8.83
N ARG A 127 6.45 11.12 -9.38
CA ARG A 127 6.99 10.54 -10.62
C ARG A 127 6.66 11.38 -11.85
N GLU A 128 5.52 12.06 -11.86
CA GLU A 128 5.10 12.98 -12.93
C GLU A 128 5.26 14.46 -12.52
N ASN A 129 5.51 14.71 -11.23
CA ASN A 129 5.61 16.04 -10.61
C ASN A 129 4.37 16.91 -10.80
N GLU A 130 3.19 16.30 -10.73
CA GLU A 130 1.89 16.95 -10.92
C GLU A 130 0.78 16.30 -10.09
N ILE A 131 -0.39 16.94 -10.05
CA ILE A 131 -1.61 16.35 -9.50
C ILE A 131 -2.21 15.39 -10.54
N GLY A 132 -2.23 14.09 -10.25
CA GLY A 132 -2.75 13.05 -11.15
C GLY A 132 -4.04 12.43 -10.65
N THR A 133 -4.81 11.84 -11.57
CA THR A 133 -6.07 11.14 -11.30
C THR A 133 -5.85 9.66 -10.96
N ILE A 134 -6.95 8.94 -10.67
CA ILE A 134 -6.88 7.48 -10.46
C ILE A 134 -6.55 6.76 -11.78
N GLU A 135 -7.03 7.27 -12.92
CA GLU A 135 -6.70 6.76 -14.26
C GLU A 135 -5.20 6.89 -14.55
N ASP A 136 -4.60 8.03 -14.18
CA ASP A 136 -3.15 8.22 -14.32
C ASP A 136 -2.38 7.22 -13.46
N ARG A 137 -2.89 6.92 -12.25
CA ARG A 137 -2.29 5.91 -11.38
C ARG A 137 -2.38 4.50 -11.95
N ILE A 138 -3.53 4.15 -12.55
CA ILE A 138 -3.75 2.86 -13.23
C ILE A 138 -2.79 2.73 -14.42
N ASN A 139 -2.70 3.76 -15.25
CA ASN A 139 -1.78 3.79 -16.39
C ASN A 139 -0.31 3.72 -15.96
N GLY A 140 0.05 4.36 -14.84
CA GLY A 140 1.36 4.20 -14.23
C GLY A 140 1.69 2.75 -13.86
N CYS A 141 0.71 1.97 -13.38
CA CYS A 141 0.84 0.53 -13.16
C CYS A 141 0.96 -0.25 -14.47
N MET A 142 0.14 0.06 -15.48
CA MET A 142 0.15 -0.65 -16.77
C MET A 142 1.53 -0.59 -17.43
N GLU A 143 2.15 0.58 -17.48
CA GLU A 143 3.47 0.77 -18.09
C GLU A 143 4.63 0.11 -17.33
N ARG A 144 4.40 -0.33 -16.09
CA ARG A 144 5.45 -0.74 -15.15
C ARG A 144 5.23 -2.15 -14.65
N SER A 145 4.26 -2.31 -13.76
CA SER A 145 3.92 -3.62 -13.18
C SER A 145 3.42 -4.59 -14.25
N MET A 146 2.66 -4.11 -15.23
CA MET A 146 2.12 -4.94 -16.31
C MET A 146 3.02 -4.97 -17.55
N ASN A 147 4.19 -4.32 -17.49
CA ASN A 147 5.14 -4.18 -18.59
C ASN A 147 4.49 -3.83 -19.95
N GLY A 148 3.47 -2.97 -19.90
CA GLY A 148 2.55 -2.76 -21.01
C GLY A 148 2.50 -1.31 -21.47
N ARG A 149 1.35 -0.94 -22.06
CA ARG A 149 1.04 0.42 -22.51
C ARG A 149 -0.18 0.97 -21.78
N LYS A 150 -0.35 2.29 -21.85
CA LYS A 150 -1.51 2.98 -21.28
C LYS A 150 -2.82 2.49 -21.92
N LEU A 151 -3.84 2.36 -21.09
CA LEU A 151 -5.24 2.29 -21.50
C LEU A 151 -5.71 3.72 -21.85
N PRO A 152 -6.49 3.91 -22.94
CA PRO A 152 -7.13 5.19 -23.20
C PRO A 152 -8.04 5.58 -22.04
N GLY A 153 -7.98 6.84 -21.59
CA GLY A 153 -8.70 7.29 -20.39
C GLY A 153 -10.22 7.13 -20.49
N ASP A 154 -10.78 7.29 -21.69
CA ASP A 154 -12.21 7.15 -21.98
C ASP A 154 -12.62 5.72 -22.40
N SER A 155 -11.67 4.78 -22.46
CA SER A 155 -11.92 3.39 -22.82
C SER A 155 -12.90 2.72 -21.86
N LYS A 156 -13.61 1.71 -22.38
CA LYS A 156 -14.51 0.88 -21.56
C LYS A 156 -13.74 0.19 -20.43
N GLN A 157 -12.50 -0.20 -20.68
CA GLN A 157 -11.64 -0.90 -19.72
C GLN A 157 -11.23 0.00 -18.57
N MET A 158 -10.78 1.22 -18.86
CA MET A 158 -10.43 2.20 -17.82
C MET A 158 -11.67 2.52 -16.97
N LYS A 159 -12.79 2.86 -17.59
CA LYS A 159 -14.06 3.14 -16.90
C LYS A 159 -14.52 1.98 -16.01
N ALA A 160 -14.34 0.74 -16.47
CA ALA A 160 -14.71 -0.44 -15.69
C ALA A 160 -13.80 -0.64 -14.47
N ILE A 161 -12.48 -0.50 -14.63
CA ILE A 161 -11.52 -0.61 -13.53
C ILE A 161 -11.81 0.48 -12.49
N VAL A 162 -12.03 1.72 -12.92
CA VAL A 162 -12.39 2.83 -12.03
C VAL A 162 -13.70 2.56 -11.30
N ALA A 163 -14.75 2.13 -12.00
CA ALA A 163 -16.03 1.79 -11.37
C ALA A 163 -15.89 0.73 -10.26
N TYR A 164 -15.02 -0.28 -10.47
CA TYR A 164 -14.74 -1.27 -9.42
C TYR A 164 -14.01 -0.66 -8.21
N MET A 165 -13.05 0.23 -8.45
CA MET A 165 -12.34 0.93 -7.36
C MET A 165 -13.21 1.94 -6.62
N GLU A 166 -14.12 2.62 -7.32
CA GLU A 166 -15.12 3.52 -6.73
C GLU A 166 -16.08 2.74 -5.83
N TRP A 167 -16.60 1.62 -6.32
CA TRP A 167 -17.49 0.74 -5.56
C TRP A 167 -16.83 0.22 -4.27
N LEU A 168 -15.54 -0.15 -4.31
CA LEU A 168 -14.77 -0.52 -3.11
C LEU A 168 -14.47 0.66 -2.18
N SER A 169 -14.66 1.89 -2.62
CA SER A 169 -14.38 3.12 -1.87
C SER A 169 -15.64 3.74 -1.24
N GLU A 170 -16.81 3.19 -1.53
CA GLU A 170 -18.08 3.56 -0.90
C GLU A 170 -18.12 3.15 0.57
N ASP A 171 -18.69 4.01 1.42
CA ASP A 171 -18.97 3.76 2.83
C ASP A 171 -17.78 3.31 3.69
N VAL A 172 -16.53 3.58 3.27
CA VAL A 172 -15.33 3.23 4.05
C VAL A 172 -15.21 4.13 5.29
N PRO A 173 -15.26 3.57 6.52
CA PRO A 173 -15.16 4.35 7.75
C PRO A 173 -13.85 5.13 7.80
N GLN A 174 -13.95 6.42 8.14
CA GLN A 174 -12.81 7.33 8.13
C GLN A 174 -11.66 6.86 9.01
N ASP A 175 -11.96 6.23 10.15
CA ASP A 175 -10.96 5.71 11.09
C ASP A 175 -10.27 4.42 10.63
N ARG A 176 -10.76 3.78 9.56
CA ARG A 176 -10.20 2.55 8.98
C ARG A 176 -9.45 2.77 7.67
N GLN A 177 -9.62 3.93 7.02
CA GLN A 177 -9.01 4.23 5.72
C GLN A 177 -7.48 4.05 5.71
N ALA A 178 -6.81 4.39 6.82
CA ALA A 178 -5.35 4.32 6.93
C ALA A 178 -4.79 2.91 6.75
N GLU A 179 -5.54 1.86 7.11
CA GLU A 179 -5.07 0.47 7.05
C GLU A 179 -5.02 -0.10 5.63
N PHE A 180 -5.87 0.43 4.76
CA PHE A 180 -5.93 0.05 3.35
C PHE A 180 -4.92 0.83 2.49
N ALA A 181 -4.32 1.88 3.05
CA ALA A 181 -3.38 2.73 2.33
C ALA A 181 -1.96 2.13 2.29
N GLY A 182 -1.55 1.66 1.10
CA GLY A 182 -0.16 1.29 0.83
C GLY A 182 0.26 -0.02 1.54
N PHE A 183 1.54 -0.09 1.90
CA PHE A 183 2.15 -1.24 2.58
C PHE A 183 2.59 -0.83 4.01
N PRO A 184 2.62 -1.77 4.97
CA PRO A 184 3.17 -1.48 6.29
C PRO A 184 4.63 -1.05 6.18
N SER A 185 5.04 -0.13 7.04
CA SER A 185 6.43 0.35 7.05
C SER A 185 7.35 -0.67 7.73
N ILE A 186 8.60 -0.74 7.27
CA ILE A 186 9.67 -1.46 7.98
C ILE A 186 10.62 -0.45 8.63
N LYS A 187 11.28 -0.87 9.72
CA LYS A 187 12.50 -0.21 10.17
C LYS A 187 13.61 -0.57 9.19
N ILE A 188 14.02 0.41 8.38
CA ILE A 188 15.10 0.24 7.40
C ILE A 188 16.40 -0.07 8.16
N PRO A 189 17.06 -1.22 7.91
CA PRO A 189 18.37 -1.51 8.49
C PRO A 189 19.41 -0.44 8.14
N GLU A 190 20.37 -0.22 9.04
CA GLU A 190 21.47 0.76 8.83
C GLU A 190 22.64 0.18 8.02
N VAL A 191 22.44 -0.98 7.41
CA VAL A 191 23.41 -1.72 6.60
C VAL A 191 22.92 -1.84 5.16
N ALA A 192 23.85 -2.11 4.23
CA ALA A 192 23.46 -2.54 2.90
C ALA A 192 22.75 -3.90 2.97
N ALA A 193 21.77 -4.11 2.12
CA ALA A 193 21.11 -5.39 2.01
C ALA A 193 22.08 -6.45 1.46
N ASP A 194 22.04 -7.63 2.04
CA ASP A 194 22.79 -8.81 1.63
C ASP A 194 21.91 -9.79 0.84
N PRO A 195 22.06 -9.89 -0.50
CA PRO A 195 21.36 -10.88 -1.31
C PRO A 195 21.70 -12.34 -0.97
N VAL A 196 22.88 -12.61 -0.36
CA VAL A 196 23.26 -13.98 0.05
C VAL A 196 22.43 -14.42 1.24
N PHE A 197 22.28 -13.56 2.24
CA PHE A 197 21.32 -13.81 3.33
C PHE A 197 19.88 -13.86 2.80
N GLY A 198 19.52 -12.94 1.90
CA GLY A 198 18.22 -12.93 1.23
C GLY A 198 17.89 -14.23 0.52
N LYS A 199 18.88 -14.89 -0.10
CA LYS A 199 18.71 -16.21 -0.72
C LYS A 199 18.32 -17.27 0.30
N GLN A 200 18.89 -17.25 1.50
CA GLN A 200 18.56 -18.22 2.54
C GLN A 200 17.09 -18.10 2.98
N VAL A 201 16.64 -16.86 3.19
CA VAL A 201 15.23 -16.55 3.46
C VAL A 201 14.35 -17.00 2.29
N TYR A 202 14.76 -16.73 1.04
CA TYR A 202 14.01 -17.15 -0.14
C TYR A 202 13.80 -18.67 -0.20
N VAL A 203 14.87 -19.45 -0.01
CA VAL A 203 14.81 -20.92 -0.04
C VAL A 203 13.87 -21.46 1.04
N LEU A 204 13.90 -20.86 2.23
CA LEU A 204 13.09 -21.29 3.36
C LEU A 204 11.61 -20.91 3.23
N GLU A 205 11.33 -19.68 2.79
CA GLU A 205 10.03 -19.04 2.97
C GLU A 205 9.28 -18.76 1.65
N CYS A 206 9.97 -18.77 0.50
CA CYS A 206 9.41 -18.30 -0.77
C CYS A 206 9.43 -19.36 -1.89
N GLN A 207 10.49 -20.16 -1.95
CA GLN A 207 10.78 -21.08 -3.06
C GLN A 207 9.65 -22.09 -3.33
N VAL A 208 8.98 -22.56 -2.28
CA VAL A 208 7.88 -23.54 -2.40
C VAL A 208 6.73 -23.05 -3.30
N CYS A 209 6.51 -21.73 -3.37
CA CYS A 209 5.46 -21.12 -4.18
C CYS A 209 6.00 -20.46 -5.44
N HIS A 210 7.11 -19.72 -5.33
CA HIS A 210 7.65 -18.94 -6.45
C HIS A 210 8.66 -19.71 -7.31
N GLY A 211 9.06 -20.92 -6.92
CA GLY A 211 9.99 -21.76 -7.64
C GLY A 211 11.46 -21.43 -7.34
N GLU A 212 12.37 -22.34 -7.66
CA GLU A 212 13.81 -22.16 -7.44
C GLU A 212 14.38 -20.98 -8.24
N ASP A 213 13.88 -20.81 -9.47
CA ASP A 213 14.26 -19.74 -10.41
C ASP A 213 13.24 -18.59 -10.43
N GLY A 214 12.39 -18.47 -9.40
CA GLY A 214 11.42 -17.37 -9.28
C GLY A 214 10.39 -17.32 -10.41
N GLN A 215 10.20 -18.41 -11.14
CA GLN A 215 9.35 -18.53 -12.34
C GLN A 215 7.85 -18.57 -12.02
N GLY A 216 7.49 -18.74 -10.75
CA GLY A 216 6.11 -18.85 -10.30
C GLY A 216 5.41 -20.14 -10.76
N ILE A 217 4.10 -20.19 -10.52
CA ILE A 217 3.23 -21.30 -10.93
C ILE A 217 2.01 -20.72 -11.63
N LYS A 218 1.77 -21.16 -12.87
CA LYS A 218 0.58 -20.76 -13.65
C LYS A 218 -0.69 -21.37 -13.08
N LEU A 219 -1.82 -20.69 -13.28
CA LEU A 219 -3.14 -21.27 -13.05
C LEU A 219 -3.38 -22.42 -14.04
N ALA A 220 -4.26 -23.37 -13.66
CA ALA A 220 -4.66 -24.47 -14.55
C ALA A 220 -5.24 -23.95 -15.87
N ASP A 221 -6.06 -22.89 -15.81
CA ASP A 221 -6.38 -22.05 -16.96
C ASP A 221 -5.28 -21.01 -17.13
N THR A 222 -4.30 -21.31 -17.99
CA THR A 222 -3.13 -20.46 -18.23
C THR A 222 -3.49 -19.11 -18.85
N THR A 223 -4.70 -18.95 -19.42
CA THR A 223 -5.17 -17.66 -19.93
C THR A 223 -5.37 -16.64 -18.82
N LYS A 224 -5.55 -17.10 -17.57
CA LYS A 224 -5.73 -16.24 -16.39
C LYS A 224 -4.41 -15.85 -15.70
N GLY A 225 -3.27 -16.31 -16.23
CA GLY A 225 -1.95 -16.00 -15.69
C GLY A 225 -1.52 -16.92 -14.55
N TYR A 226 -1.09 -16.33 -13.43
CA TYR A 226 -0.36 -17.02 -12.36
C TYR A 226 -1.15 -17.21 -11.06
N GLN A 227 -1.01 -18.40 -10.48
CA GLN A 227 -1.39 -18.72 -9.09
C GLN A 227 -0.39 -18.06 -8.15
N TYR A 228 0.90 -18.32 -8.37
CA TYR A 228 2.01 -17.65 -7.71
C TYR A 228 2.81 -16.93 -8.80
N PRO A 229 2.93 -15.59 -8.77
CA PRO A 229 3.53 -14.82 -9.84
C PRO A 229 5.04 -15.05 -9.95
N PRO A 230 5.62 -14.90 -11.15
CA PRO A 230 7.06 -14.83 -11.31
C PRO A 230 7.61 -13.56 -10.67
N LEU A 231 8.73 -13.68 -9.97
CA LEU A 231 9.36 -12.57 -9.23
C LEU A 231 10.44 -11.86 -10.04
N TRP A 232 11.07 -12.57 -10.98
CA TRP A 232 12.06 -12.08 -11.95
C TRP A 232 11.92 -12.82 -13.28
N GLY A 233 12.80 -12.57 -14.24
CA GLY A 233 12.72 -13.12 -15.60
C GLY A 233 11.89 -12.25 -16.54
N THR A 234 11.47 -12.79 -17.69
CA THR A 234 10.85 -11.99 -18.76
C THR A 234 9.36 -11.73 -18.58
N ASP A 235 8.64 -12.58 -17.84
CA ASP A 235 7.17 -12.52 -17.70
C ASP A 235 6.72 -11.89 -16.37
N THR A 236 7.45 -10.86 -15.90
CA THR A 236 7.17 -10.16 -14.63
C THR A 236 7.18 -8.64 -14.80
N TYR A 237 7.09 -7.90 -13.68
CA TYR A 237 7.15 -6.44 -13.68
C TYR A 237 8.53 -5.94 -14.14
N ASN A 238 8.55 -4.80 -14.85
CA ASN A 238 9.78 -4.21 -15.37
C ASN A 238 10.56 -3.42 -14.31
N HIS A 239 11.79 -3.02 -14.64
CA HIS A 239 12.67 -2.33 -13.69
C HIS A 239 12.17 -0.93 -13.23
N GLY A 240 11.20 -0.34 -13.95
CA GLY A 240 10.56 0.92 -13.58
C GLY A 240 9.46 0.77 -12.52
N ALA A 241 9.02 -0.46 -12.24
CA ALA A 241 7.95 -0.74 -11.28
C ALA A 241 8.35 -0.44 -9.84
N GLY A 242 7.36 0.00 -9.04
CA GLY A 242 7.56 0.26 -7.62
C GLY A 242 8.10 -0.96 -6.87
N MET A 243 7.66 -2.16 -7.27
CA MET A 243 8.09 -3.45 -6.68
C MET A 243 9.57 -3.79 -6.98
N ASN A 244 10.19 -3.17 -7.99
CA ASN A 244 11.63 -3.31 -8.22
C ASN A 244 12.49 -2.44 -7.29
N ARG A 245 11.86 -1.60 -6.45
CA ARG A 245 12.56 -0.83 -5.42
C ARG A 245 12.65 -1.66 -4.15
N LEU A 246 13.86 -1.82 -3.62
CA LEU A 246 14.12 -2.67 -2.47
C LEU A 246 13.19 -2.38 -1.29
N LEU A 247 13.07 -1.12 -0.85
CA LEU A 247 12.24 -0.76 0.30
C LEU A 247 10.76 -1.03 0.08
N THR A 248 10.26 -0.77 -1.13
CA THR A 248 8.85 -1.07 -1.46
C THR A 248 8.58 -2.57 -1.46
N ALA A 249 9.49 -3.37 -1.99
CA ALA A 249 9.36 -4.83 -1.97
C ALA A 249 9.46 -5.39 -0.54
N ALA A 250 10.40 -4.90 0.26
CA ALA A 250 10.59 -5.34 1.64
C ALA A 250 9.34 -5.11 2.49
N GLU A 251 8.68 -3.97 2.35
CA GLU A 251 7.43 -3.68 3.04
C GLU A 251 6.25 -4.54 2.56
N PHE A 252 6.13 -4.75 1.25
CA PHE A 252 5.12 -5.66 0.72
C PHE A 252 5.32 -7.07 1.30
N ILE A 253 6.56 -7.56 1.27
CA ILE A 253 6.95 -8.88 1.78
C ILE A 253 6.66 -8.95 3.28
N LYS A 254 7.11 -7.97 4.07
CA LYS A 254 6.87 -7.90 5.52
C LYS A 254 5.40 -8.08 5.88
N GLY A 255 4.51 -7.36 5.19
CA GLY A 255 3.09 -7.35 5.50
C GLY A 255 2.28 -8.48 4.90
N ASN A 256 2.81 -9.20 3.90
CA ASN A 256 1.96 -10.05 3.05
C ASN A 256 2.58 -11.40 2.68
N MET A 257 3.86 -11.61 2.96
CA MET A 257 4.57 -12.84 2.63
C MET A 257 5.26 -13.46 3.87
N PRO A 258 5.28 -14.80 3.98
CA PRO A 258 4.67 -15.80 3.09
C PRO A 258 3.14 -15.73 3.06
N PHE A 259 2.57 -16.03 1.88
CA PHE A 259 1.13 -15.91 1.63
C PHE A 259 0.32 -16.79 2.60
N GLY A 260 -0.72 -16.21 3.20
CA GLY A 260 -1.58 -16.89 4.19
C GLY A 260 -0.96 -17.07 5.58
N GLN A 261 0.30 -16.67 5.78
CA GLN A 261 0.98 -16.71 7.09
C GLN A 261 1.28 -15.32 7.64
N ALA A 262 1.53 -14.35 6.77
CA ALA A 262 1.80 -12.97 7.16
C ALA A 262 0.58 -12.07 6.89
N THR A 263 0.32 -11.16 7.83
CA THR A 263 -0.57 -10.01 7.65
C THR A 263 0.16 -8.73 8.09
N TRP A 264 -0.38 -7.57 7.72
CA TRP A 264 0.24 -6.28 8.01
C TRP A 264 0.37 -5.99 9.52
N ASP A 265 -0.51 -6.59 10.33
CA ASP A 265 -0.56 -6.49 11.80
C ASP A 265 0.05 -7.72 12.52
N ASN A 266 0.29 -8.81 11.79
CA ASN A 266 0.98 -10.00 12.29
C ASN A 266 1.98 -10.50 11.23
N PRO A 267 3.11 -9.78 11.05
CA PRO A 267 4.11 -10.14 10.06
C PRO A 267 4.86 -11.40 10.46
N LYS A 268 5.15 -12.27 9.48
CA LYS A 268 5.92 -13.51 9.71
C LYS A 268 7.42 -13.25 9.75
N LEU A 269 7.93 -12.48 8.78
CA LEU A 269 9.34 -12.15 8.66
C LEU A 269 9.69 -10.93 9.53
N THR A 270 10.93 -10.87 10.00
CA THR A 270 11.51 -9.66 10.58
C THR A 270 11.74 -8.59 9.50
N ASP A 271 11.98 -7.34 9.92
CA ASP A 271 12.26 -6.25 8.98
C ASP A 271 13.56 -6.51 8.20
N GLU A 272 14.56 -7.12 8.86
CA GLU A 272 15.85 -7.47 8.28
C GLU A 272 15.74 -8.62 7.26
N GLU A 273 15.00 -9.68 7.58
CA GLU A 273 14.72 -10.77 6.64
C GLU A 273 13.98 -10.26 5.40
N ALA A 274 12.93 -9.45 5.59
CA ALA A 274 12.17 -8.86 4.50
C ALA A 274 13.03 -7.93 3.62
N TYR A 275 13.93 -7.17 4.24
CA TYR A 275 14.89 -6.29 3.57
C TYR A 275 15.87 -7.06 2.70
N HIS A 276 16.47 -8.13 3.23
CA HIS A 276 17.45 -8.93 2.52
C HIS A 276 16.83 -9.81 1.43
N VAL A 277 15.67 -10.44 1.67
CA VAL A 277 15.00 -11.25 0.64
C VAL A 277 14.48 -10.37 -0.51
N ALA A 278 14.05 -9.13 -0.23
CA ALA A 278 13.73 -8.16 -1.27
C ALA A 278 14.94 -7.82 -2.15
N ALA A 279 16.13 -7.69 -1.55
CA ALA A 279 17.37 -7.47 -2.29
C ALA A 279 17.74 -8.67 -3.18
N TYR A 280 17.58 -9.89 -2.67
CA TYR A 280 17.77 -11.11 -3.47
C TYR A 280 16.82 -11.14 -4.67
N ILE A 281 15.52 -10.95 -4.46
CA ILE A 281 14.51 -10.93 -5.53
C ILE A 281 14.81 -9.86 -6.59
N ASN A 282 15.20 -8.65 -6.18
CA ASN A 282 15.48 -7.53 -7.08
C ASN A 282 16.94 -7.50 -7.59
N SER A 283 17.73 -8.53 -7.29
CA SER A 283 19.07 -8.70 -7.86
C SER A 283 19.03 -9.26 -9.28
N PHE A 284 17.96 -9.99 -9.63
CA PHE A 284 17.79 -10.67 -10.92
C PHE A 284 17.30 -9.77 -12.05
N GLU A 285 17.58 -10.19 -13.28
CA GLU A 285 17.13 -9.51 -14.49
C GLU A 285 15.61 -9.56 -14.68
N ARG A 286 15.08 -8.51 -15.31
CA ARG A 286 13.67 -8.30 -15.62
C ARG A 286 13.53 -7.35 -16.80
N PRO A 287 12.33 -7.18 -17.39
CA PRO A 287 12.16 -6.31 -18.55
C PRO A 287 12.60 -4.87 -18.27
N LEU A 288 13.09 -4.21 -19.32
CA LEU A 288 13.46 -2.81 -19.24
C LEU A 288 12.30 -1.91 -19.67
N LYS A 289 11.88 -0.98 -18.82
CA LYS A 289 10.98 0.10 -19.20
C LYS A 289 11.76 1.12 -20.03
N GLU A 290 11.19 1.53 -21.16
CA GLU A 290 11.74 2.64 -21.94
C GLU A 290 11.49 4.00 -21.25
N ASN A 291 12.34 4.97 -21.57
CA ASN A 291 12.23 6.36 -21.15
C ASN A 291 12.11 6.56 -19.62
N THR A 292 13.00 5.92 -18.85
CA THR A 292 13.02 6.05 -17.38
C THR A 292 13.64 7.36 -16.91
N GLU A 293 14.37 8.06 -17.78
CA GLU A 293 14.87 9.41 -17.56
C GLU A 293 13.77 10.47 -17.49
N ALA A 294 12.58 10.17 -18.04
CA ALA A 294 11.39 11.02 -17.91
C ALA A 294 10.64 10.79 -16.58
N ASP A 295 10.94 9.70 -15.86
CA ASP A 295 10.39 9.50 -14.51
C ASP A 295 11.07 10.46 -13.53
N PHE A 296 10.26 11.10 -12.68
CA PHE A 296 10.68 12.09 -11.70
C PHE A 296 11.35 13.31 -12.35
N PRO A 297 10.58 14.17 -13.07
CA PRO A 297 11.10 15.42 -13.65
C PRO A 297 11.88 16.27 -12.64
N ASP A 298 11.39 16.33 -11.40
CA ASP A 298 12.21 16.72 -10.27
C ASP A 298 12.90 15.49 -9.69
N ILE A 299 14.14 15.26 -10.12
CA ILE A 299 14.96 14.11 -9.70
C ILE A 299 15.20 14.08 -8.17
N ARG A 300 14.99 15.19 -7.46
CA ARG A 300 15.07 15.23 -5.99
C ARG A 300 13.88 14.57 -5.32
N LEU A 301 12.76 14.40 -6.02
CA LEU A 301 11.60 13.65 -5.53
C LEU A 301 11.69 12.15 -5.82
N LYS A 302 12.73 11.71 -6.54
CA LYS A 302 12.98 10.29 -6.80
C LYS A 302 13.14 9.53 -5.47
N PRO A 303 12.40 8.44 -5.24
CA PRO A 303 12.50 7.62 -4.04
C PRO A 303 13.90 7.06 -3.79
N VAL A 304 14.29 6.93 -2.52
CA VAL A 304 15.69 6.64 -2.13
C VAL A 304 16.21 5.33 -2.70
N SER A 305 15.35 4.31 -2.75
CA SER A 305 15.70 2.97 -3.24
C SER A 305 15.33 2.75 -4.71
N THR A 306 15.29 3.82 -5.51
CA THR A 306 15.10 3.70 -6.98
C THR A 306 16.39 3.20 -7.62
N PRO A 307 16.41 2.00 -8.24
CA PRO A 307 17.65 1.35 -8.67
C PRO A 307 18.17 1.86 -10.03
N TYR A 308 17.62 2.95 -10.56
CA TYR A 308 18.04 3.56 -11.82
C TYR A 308 18.14 5.09 -11.72
N GLY A 309 19.19 5.61 -12.35
CA GLY A 309 19.51 7.03 -12.38
C GLY A 309 18.62 7.83 -13.35
N PRO A 310 18.92 9.11 -13.55
CA PRO A 310 19.91 9.89 -12.78
C PRO A 310 19.44 10.17 -11.35
N TRP A 311 20.36 10.57 -10.48
CA TRP A 311 20.09 11.03 -9.10
C TRP A 311 20.65 12.45 -8.90
N ALA A 312 20.10 13.19 -7.92
CA ALA A 312 20.53 14.57 -7.63
C ALA A 312 21.76 14.65 -6.69
N ASP A 313 22.33 13.51 -6.38
CA ASP A 313 23.44 13.29 -5.47
C ASP A 313 24.57 12.52 -6.18
N THR A 314 25.63 12.20 -5.45
CA THR A 314 26.83 11.52 -5.97
C THR A 314 27.00 10.12 -5.39
N PHE A 315 25.98 9.56 -4.74
CA PHE A 315 26.09 8.21 -4.18
C PHE A 315 26.11 7.18 -5.32
N PRO A 316 26.82 6.04 -5.15
CA PRO A 316 26.87 5.01 -6.17
C PRO A 316 25.49 4.41 -6.46
N ALA A 317 25.25 4.00 -7.71
CA ALA A 317 24.03 3.28 -8.11
C ALA A 317 23.76 2.05 -7.22
N GLU A 318 24.82 1.33 -6.84
CA GLU A 318 24.74 0.18 -5.94
C GLU A 318 24.15 0.53 -4.57
N GLN A 319 24.48 1.72 -4.05
CA GLN A 319 23.93 2.19 -2.78
C GLN A 319 22.45 2.59 -2.89
N HIS A 320 22.01 3.11 -4.05
CA HIS A 320 20.57 3.29 -4.32
C HIS A 320 19.82 1.97 -4.51
N LYS A 321 20.52 0.91 -4.94
CA LYS A 321 19.93 -0.41 -5.11
C LYS A 321 19.81 -1.16 -3.78
N TYR A 322 20.88 -1.18 -2.98
CA TYR A 322 21.00 -2.03 -1.79
C TYR A 322 21.17 -1.28 -0.47
N GLY A 323 21.35 0.04 -0.46
CA GLY A 323 21.66 0.79 0.76
C GLY A 323 23.15 0.70 1.16
N PRO A 324 23.50 1.12 2.38
CA PRO A 324 22.61 1.67 3.40
C PRO A 324 21.95 2.97 2.92
N PHE A 325 20.66 3.14 3.25
CA PHE A 325 19.84 4.23 2.72
C PHE A 325 19.95 5.52 3.56
N GLN A 326 20.29 5.39 4.84
CA GLN A 326 20.34 6.50 5.80
C GLN A 326 21.32 7.61 5.40
N PRO A 327 22.52 7.34 4.86
CA PRO A 327 23.40 8.41 4.35
C PRO A 327 22.76 9.23 3.23
N ILE A 328 22.05 8.56 2.30
CA ILE A 328 21.33 9.23 1.22
C ILE A 328 20.18 10.06 1.80
N MET A 329 19.36 9.47 2.67
CA MET A 329 18.23 10.17 3.30
C MET A 329 18.70 11.41 4.08
N THR A 330 19.79 11.30 4.84
CA THR A 330 20.40 12.39 5.61
C THR A 330 20.88 13.50 4.67
N PHE A 331 21.58 13.15 3.60
CA PHE A 331 22.03 14.12 2.61
C PHE A 331 20.89 14.97 2.03
N TYR A 332 19.76 14.35 1.65
CA TYR A 332 18.62 15.10 1.10
C TYR A 332 17.91 15.94 2.16
N GLN A 333 17.83 15.45 3.40
CA GLN A 333 17.25 16.19 4.50
C GLN A 333 18.09 17.44 4.81
N GLU A 334 19.41 17.31 4.89
CA GLU A 334 20.33 18.42 5.21
C GLU A 334 20.46 19.42 4.05
N LYS A 335 20.60 18.93 2.82
CA LYS A 335 20.87 19.77 1.66
C LYS A 335 19.63 20.44 1.08
N TYR A 336 18.49 19.77 1.13
CA TYR A 336 17.27 20.22 0.45
C TYR A 336 16.05 20.32 1.39
N GLY A 337 16.15 19.92 2.65
CA GLY A 337 14.99 19.83 3.55
C GLY A 337 13.99 18.75 3.15
N ILE A 338 14.40 17.78 2.31
CA ILE A 338 13.52 16.75 1.76
C ILE A 338 13.67 15.47 2.56
N THR A 339 12.59 15.04 3.20
CA THR A 339 12.50 13.70 3.80
C THR A 339 12.28 12.67 2.70
N LYS A 340 13.35 11.96 2.34
CA LYS A 340 13.29 10.86 1.37
C LYS A 340 12.54 9.66 1.95
N THR A 341 11.68 9.07 1.13
CA THR A 341 10.95 7.84 1.44
C THR A 341 11.19 6.77 0.36
N LYS A 342 10.54 5.61 0.55
CA LYS A 342 10.53 4.42 -0.31
C LYS A 342 10.10 4.62 -1.76
#